data_AF-A0A1G3LAT8-F1
#
_entry.id   AF-A0A1G3LAT8-F1
#
_cell.length_a   1.000
_cell.length_b   1.000
_cell.length_c   1.000
_cell.angle_alpha   90.00
_cell.angle_beta   90.00
_cell.angle_gamma   90.00
#
_symmetry.space_group_name_H-M   'P 1'
#
loop_
_entity.id
_entity.type
_entity.pdbx_description
1 polymer ?
#
loop_
_entity_poly.entity_id
_entity_poly.type
_entity_poly.pdbx_seq_one_letter_code
_entity_poly.pdbx_strand_id
1 'polypeptide(L)'
;MNLVQAGYEILYILASADDKITTPEINVIKTFLKQNFTGEFDLVKDNQLISILDFNALMVLMADAAVFFNKNCDQEGKELVLDFALRLIKADEKITEKEKELFIRLGNEWKINMEEFLNKRLKKN
;
A
#
# COMPACT_ATOMS: atom_id res chain seq x y z
N MET A 1 11.88 4.72 10.00
CA MET A 1 10.83 4.76 8.96
C MET A 1 10.75 6.16 8.37
N ASN A 2 10.62 6.23 7.04
CA ASN A 2 10.30 7.43 6.26
C ASN A 2 9.09 7.13 5.35
N LEU A 3 8.60 8.11 4.58
CA LEU A 3 7.42 7.93 3.73
C LEU A 3 7.61 6.85 2.66
N VAL A 4 8.82 6.71 2.12
CA VAL A 4 9.14 5.66 1.14
C VAL A 4 9.06 4.28 1.78
N GLN A 5 9.64 4.08 2.97
CA GLN A 5 9.55 2.83 3.72
C GLN A 5 8.10 2.51 4.10
N ALA A 6 7.39 3.46 4.70
CA ALA A 6 6.01 3.25 5.14
C ALA A 6 5.09 2.91 3.96
N GLY A 7 5.21 3.67 2.86
CA GLY A 7 4.45 3.39 1.64
C GLY A 7 4.81 2.03 1.03
N TYR A 8 6.06 1.61 1.15
CA TYR A 8 6.51 0.30 0.69
C TYR A 8 5.87 -0.84 1.48
N GLU A 9 5.97 -0.80 2.81
CA GLU A 9 5.40 -1.79 3.72
C GLU A 9 3.88 -1.91 3.49
N ILE A 10 3.17 -0.79 3.38
CA ILE A 10 1.73 -0.75 3.08
C ILE A 10 1.40 -1.45 1.76
N LEU A 11 2.05 -1.03 0.67
CA LEU A 11 1.73 -1.49 -0.67
C LEU A 11 2.14 -2.95 -0.90
N TYR A 12 3.27 -3.37 -0.33
CA TYR A 12 3.72 -4.75 -0.38
C TYR A 12 2.72 -5.67 0.33
N ILE A 13 2.30 -5.31 1.54
CA ILE A 13 1.42 -6.17 2.34
C ILE A 13 0.02 -6.24 1.71
N LEU A 14 -0.49 -5.13 1.16
CA LEU A 14 -1.72 -5.14 0.37
C LEU A 14 -1.63 -6.08 -0.84
N ALA A 15 -0.57 -5.95 -1.64
CA ALA A 15 -0.37 -6.77 -2.83
C ALA A 15 0.06 -8.22 -2.54
N SER A 16 0.33 -8.57 -1.28
CA SER A 16 0.64 -9.94 -0.87
C SER A 16 -0.44 -10.55 0.04
N ALA A 17 -1.63 -9.95 0.06
CA ALA A 17 -2.72 -10.35 0.95
C ALA A 17 -3.19 -11.79 0.67
N ASP A 18 -3.29 -12.19 -0.60
CA ASP A 18 -3.82 -13.50 -0.99
C ASP A 18 -2.76 -14.47 -1.51
N ASP A 19 -1.68 -13.94 -2.08
CA ASP A 19 -0.59 -14.77 -2.57
C ASP A 19 0.74 -14.00 -2.55
N LYS A 20 1.82 -14.64 -2.95
CA LYS A 20 3.13 -13.96 -3.02
C LYS A 20 3.14 -12.92 -4.14
N ILE A 21 3.40 -11.67 -3.76
CA ILE A 21 3.72 -10.59 -4.71
C ILE A 21 4.92 -10.96 -5.60
N THR A 22 4.84 -10.60 -6.88
CA THR A 22 5.86 -10.91 -7.87
C THR A 22 6.99 -9.86 -7.89
N THR A 23 8.17 -10.24 -8.41
CA THR A 23 9.29 -9.28 -8.57
C THR A 23 8.95 -8.07 -9.46
N PRO A 24 8.20 -8.21 -10.58
CA PRO A 24 7.73 -7.06 -11.35
C PRO A 24 6.88 -6.07 -10.53
N GLU A 25 5.93 -6.54 -9.74
CA GLU A 25 5.07 -5.67 -8.91
C GLU A 25 5.87 -4.96 -7.82
N ILE A 26 6.78 -5.68 -7.17
CA ILE A 26 7.76 -5.11 -6.24
C ILE A 26 8.50 -3.94 -6.90
N ASN A 27 8.98 -4.10 -8.14
CA ASN A 27 9.71 -3.04 -8.85
C ASN A 27 8.82 -1.85 -9.22
N VAL A 28 7.55 -2.11 -9.56
CA VAL A 28 6.55 -1.07 -9.85
C VAL A 28 6.26 -0.25 -8.59
N ILE A 29 6.09 -0.89 -7.42
CA ILE A 29 5.95 -0.21 -6.13
C ILE A 29 7.18 0.66 -5.83
N LYS A 30 8.39 0.10 -5.97
CA LYS A 30 9.64 0.83 -5.70
C LYS A 30 9.79 2.07 -6.56
N THR A 31 9.43 1.95 -7.84
CA THR A 31 9.52 3.06 -8.80
C THR A 31 8.53 4.15 -8.45
N PHE A 32 7.28 3.77 -8.17
CA PHE A 32 6.24 4.70 -7.76
C PHE A 32 6.65 5.50 -6.51
N LEU A 33 7.13 4.83 -5.46
CA LEU A 33 7.47 5.51 -4.20
C LEU A 33 8.65 6.47 -4.37
N LYS A 34 9.69 6.08 -5.11
CA LYS A 34 10.86 6.95 -5.38
C LYS A 34 10.51 8.19 -6.20
N GLN A 35 9.48 8.11 -7.05
CA GLN A 35 9.05 9.23 -7.89
C GLN A 35 8.18 10.23 -7.14
N ASN A 36 7.45 9.78 -6.12
CA ASN A 36 6.40 10.58 -5.47
C ASN A 36 6.71 10.98 -4.02
N PHE A 37 7.70 10.34 -3.38
CA PHE A 37 8.05 10.61 -1.99
C PHE A 37 9.56 10.76 -1.81
N THR A 38 9.95 11.60 -0.85
CA THR A 38 11.36 11.79 -0.49
C THR A 38 11.77 10.86 0.64
N GLY A 39 12.96 10.30 0.54
CA GLY A 39 13.52 9.41 1.55
C GLY A 39 14.48 8.40 0.96
N GLU A 40 15.61 8.20 1.62
CA GLU A 40 16.52 7.10 1.30
C GLU A 40 16.09 5.87 2.09
N PHE A 41 15.95 4.73 1.42
CA PHE A 41 15.59 3.49 2.06
C PHE A 41 16.14 2.28 1.30
N ASP A 42 16.67 1.32 2.06
CA ASP A 42 17.14 0.05 1.50
C ASP A 42 15.97 -0.93 1.35
N LEU A 43 15.33 -0.82 0.20
CA LEU A 43 14.22 -1.67 -0.23
C LEU A 43 14.61 -3.15 -0.43
N VAL A 44 15.90 -3.49 -0.43
CA VAL A 44 16.35 -4.90 -0.48
C VAL A 44 16.34 -5.48 0.93
N LYS A 45 16.91 -4.75 1.90
CA LYS A 45 16.89 -5.14 3.31
C LYS A 45 15.47 -5.30 3.85
N ASP A 46 14.57 -4.42 3.45
CA ASP A 46 13.18 -4.49 3.89
C ASP A 46 12.43 -5.67 3.30
N ASN A 47 12.68 -5.98 2.02
CA ASN A 47 12.15 -7.19 1.41
C ASN A 47 12.58 -8.46 2.14
N GLN A 48 13.84 -8.52 2.56
CA GLN A 48 14.33 -9.65 3.34
C GLN A 48 13.59 -9.75 4.67
N LEU A 49 13.38 -8.63 5.37
CA LEU A 49 12.62 -8.57 6.61
C LEU A 49 11.17 -9.04 6.40
N ILE A 50 10.45 -8.43 5.47
CA ILE A 50 9.05 -8.75 5.19
C ILE A 50 8.89 -10.22 4.78
N SER A 51 9.82 -10.77 4.01
CA SER A 51 9.75 -12.16 3.53
C SER A 51 9.86 -13.23 4.62
N ILE A 52 10.36 -12.89 5.81
CA ILE A 52 10.51 -13.82 6.94
C ILE A 52 9.44 -13.62 8.02
N LEU A 53 8.58 -12.61 7.90
CA LEU A 53 7.51 -12.34 8.86
C LEU A 53 6.32 -13.26 8.61
N ASP A 54 5.66 -13.66 9.70
CA ASP A 54 4.35 -14.29 9.62
C ASP A 54 3.25 -13.25 9.35
N PHE A 55 2.05 -13.73 9.03
CA PHE A 55 0.92 -12.86 8.71
C PHE A 55 0.57 -11.89 9.85
N ASN A 56 0.67 -12.29 11.11
CA ASN A 56 0.34 -11.40 12.23
C ASN A 56 1.37 -10.28 12.36
N ALA A 57 2.66 -10.60 12.21
CA ALA A 57 3.73 -9.62 12.21
C ALA A 57 3.64 -8.66 11.01
N LEU A 58 3.24 -9.15 9.84
CA LEU A 58 2.95 -8.30 8.67
C LEU A 58 1.80 -7.34 8.97
N MET A 59 0.70 -7.80 9.58
CA MET A 59 -0.41 -6.91 9.93
C MET A 59 -0.02 -5.81 10.93
N VAL A 60 0.87 -6.10 11.88
CA VAL A 60 1.42 -5.08 12.80
C VAL A 60 2.29 -4.09 12.03
N LEU A 61 3.19 -4.57 11.17
CA LEU A 61 4.05 -3.72 10.35
C LEU A 61 3.24 -2.77 9.46
N MET A 62 2.19 -3.30 8.79
CA MET A 62 1.28 -2.49 7.97
C MET A 62 0.57 -1.41 8.79
N ALA A 63 0.12 -1.75 10.02
CA ALA A 63 -0.57 -0.80 10.88
C ALA A 63 0.37 0.34 11.32
N ASP A 64 1.59 0.01 11.74
CA ASP A 64 2.61 1.00 12.12
C ASP A 64 2.96 1.92 10.94
N ALA A 65 3.13 1.34 9.76
CA ALA A 65 3.37 2.05 8.51
C ALA A 65 2.19 2.98 8.16
N ALA A 66 0.95 2.51 8.26
CA ALA A 66 -0.25 3.29 7.98
C ALA A 66 -0.39 4.48 8.94
N VAL A 67 -0.13 4.28 10.25
CA VAL A 67 -0.16 5.34 11.26
C VAL A 67 0.95 6.37 10.99
N PHE A 68 2.15 5.92 10.68
CA PHE A 68 3.26 6.82 10.34
C PHE A 68 2.95 7.63 9.07
N PHE A 69 2.47 6.98 8.02
CA PHE A 69 2.13 7.62 6.76
C PHE A 69 1.03 8.67 6.97
N ASN A 70 -0.01 8.34 7.74
CA ASN A 70 -1.12 9.27 8.03
C ASN A 70 -0.66 10.54 8.77
N LYS A 71 0.33 10.41 9.66
CA LYS A 71 0.86 11.52 10.45
C LYS A 71 1.83 12.42 9.66
N ASN A 72 2.51 11.87 8.65
CA ASN A 72 3.63 12.53 7.98
C ASN A 72 3.37 12.85 6.51
N CYS A 73 2.27 12.38 5.93
CA CYS A 73 1.87 12.65 4.56
C CYS A 73 0.60 13.52 4.53
N ASP A 74 0.50 14.38 3.53
CA ASP A 74 -0.70 15.19 3.31
C ASP A 74 -1.82 14.37 2.68
N GLN A 75 -2.98 15.02 2.51
CA GLN A 75 -4.16 14.36 1.95
C GLN A 75 -3.93 13.89 0.51
N GLU A 76 -3.24 14.69 -0.31
CA GLU A 76 -2.96 14.37 -1.71
C GLU A 76 -2.06 13.14 -1.83
N GLY A 77 -0.98 13.07 -1.04
CA GLY A 77 -0.10 11.91 -1.03
C GLY A 77 -0.77 10.63 -0.51
N LYS A 78 -1.68 10.73 0.46
CA LYS A 78 -2.50 9.58 0.90
C LYS A 78 -3.44 9.09 -0.19
N GLU A 79 -4.13 10.01 -0.88
CA GLU A 79 -4.99 9.65 -2.00
C GLU A 79 -4.20 9.05 -3.16
N LEU A 80 -2.99 9.56 -3.43
CA LEU A 80 -2.08 9.03 -4.44
C LEU A 80 -1.66 7.59 -4.13
N VAL A 81 -1.35 7.28 -2.87
CA VAL A 81 -1.05 5.90 -2.44
C VAL A 81 -2.27 5.00 -2.56
N LEU A 82 -3.47 5.45 -2.15
CA LEU A 82 -4.69 4.67 -2.34
C LEU A 82 -5.01 4.44 -3.82
N ASP A 83 -4.77 5.42 -4.68
CA ASP A 83 -4.96 5.28 -6.12
C ASP A 83 -4.03 4.23 -6.71
N PHE A 84 -2.78 4.26 -6.29
CA PHE A 84 -1.81 3.25 -6.69
C PHE A 84 -2.15 1.86 -6.14
N ALA A 85 -2.53 1.77 -4.86
CA ALA A 85 -2.95 0.51 -4.23
C ALA A 85 -4.16 -0.11 -4.95
N LEU A 86 -5.17 0.70 -5.30
CA LEU A 86 -6.32 0.26 -6.08
C LEU A 86 -5.91 -0.29 -7.44
N ARG A 87 -4.90 0.30 -8.10
CA ARG A 87 -4.37 -0.19 -9.38
C ARG A 87 -3.62 -1.51 -9.22
N LEU A 88 -2.88 -1.69 -8.12
CA LEU A 88 -2.18 -2.95 -7.83
C LEU A 88 -3.18 -4.10 -7.65
N ILE A 89 -4.13 -3.97 -6.73
CA ILE A 89 -5.09 -5.05 -6.45
C ILE A 89 -6.06 -5.32 -7.62
N LYS A 90 -6.19 -4.37 -8.56
CA LYS A 90 -6.96 -4.57 -9.80
C LYS A 90 -6.16 -5.20 -10.94
N ALA A 91 -4.83 -5.29 -10.82
CA ALA A 91 -3.98 -5.79 -11.89
C ALA A 91 -4.24 -7.26 -12.20
N ASP A 92 -4.60 -8.06 -11.19
CA ASP A 92 -4.82 -9.51 -11.32
C ASP A 92 -6.24 -9.92 -11.75
N GLU A 93 -6.98 -9.01 -12.42
CA GLU A 93 -8.36 -9.15 -12.91
C GLU A 93 -9.43 -9.51 -11.86
N LYS A 94 -9.04 -9.95 -10.66
CA LYS A 94 -9.91 -10.32 -9.54
C LYS A 94 -9.37 -9.73 -8.24
N ILE A 95 -10.03 -8.67 -7.76
CA ILE A 95 -9.83 -8.21 -6.38
C ILE A 95 -10.46 -9.24 -5.44
N THR A 96 -9.70 -9.77 -4.49
CA THR A 96 -10.25 -10.67 -3.48
C THR A 96 -10.97 -9.90 -2.37
N GLU A 97 -11.73 -10.60 -1.53
CA GLU A 97 -12.33 -9.97 -0.35
C GLU A 97 -11.28 -9.51 0.67
N LYS A 98 -10.11 -10.16 0.74
CA LYS A 98 -9.06 -9.80 1.71
C LYS A 98 -8.31 -8.54 1.29
N GLU A 99 -7.95 -8.42 0.02
CA GLU A 99 -7.38 -7.18 -0.55
C GLU A 99 -8.33 -6.02 -0.36
N LYS A 100 -9.62 -6.24 -0.65
CA LYS A 100 -10.67 -5.23 -0.50
C LYS A 100 -10.84 -4.82 0.96
N GLU A 101 -10.86 -5.77 1.90
CA GLU A 101 -10.95 -5.48 3.34
C GLU A 101 -9.76 -4.63 3.81
N LEU A 102 -8.53 -5.04 3.46
CA LEU A 102 -7.32 -4.30 3.82
C LEU A 102 -7.27 -2.91 3.19
N PHE A 103 -7.68 -2.79 1.93
CA PHE A 103 -7.74 -1.52 1.21
C PHE A 103 -8.75 -0.56 1.84
N ILE A 104 -9.97 -1.04 2.15
CA ILE A 104 -11.00 -0.23 2.82
C ILE A 104 -10.53 0.16 4.22
N ARG A 105 -9.91 -0.76 4.96
CA ARG A 105 -9.38 -0.48 6.30
C ARG A 105 -8.30 0.60 6.28
N LEU A 106 -7.38 0.56 5.31
CA LEU A 106 -6.35 1.59 5.15
C LEU A 106 -6.98 2.98 4.92
N GLY A 107 -7.93 3.06 4.00
CA GLY A 107 -8.62 4.32 3.73
C GLY A 107 -9.40 4.87 4.93
N ASN A 108 -10.06 3.99 5.68
CA ASN A 108 -10.75 4.35 6.91
C ASN A 108 -9.79 4.86 8.00
N GLU A 109 -8.63 4.22 8.18
CA GLU A 109 -7.56 4.67 9.09
C GLU A 109 -7.10 6.09 8.75
N TRP A 110 -7.06 6.42 7.46
CA TRP A 110 -6.68 7.73 6.94
C TRP A 110 -7.83 8.74 6.89
N LYS A 111 -9.02 8.34 7.38
CA LYS A 111 -10.27 9.12 7.38
C LYS A 111 -10.70 9.57 5.98
N ILE A 112 -10.42 8.74 4.98
CA ILE A 112 -10.81 8.97 3.59
C ILE A 112 -12.21 8.38 3.38
N ASN A 113 -13.10 9.16 2.76
CA ASN A 113 -14.42 8.66 2.38
C ASN A 113 -14.27 7.64 1.24
N MET A 114 -14.28 6.36 1.58
CA MET A 114 -14.02 5.28 0.62
C MET A 114 -15.12 5.14 -0.43
N GLU A 115 -16.37 5.44 -0.10
CA GLU A 115 -17.47 5.43 -1.07
C GLU A 115 -17.24 6.50 -2.14
N GLU A 116 -16.97 7.74 -1.71
CA GLU A 116 -16.68 8.84 -2.62
C GLU A 116 -15.40 8.58 -3.43
N PHE A 117 -14.36 8.07 -2.75
CA PHE A 117 -13.09 7.72 -3.37
C PHE A 117 -13.31 6.73 -4.51
N LEU A 118 -13.95 5.59 -4.25
CA LEU A 118 -14.19 4.54 -5.24
C LEU A 118 -15.12 5.01 -6.35
N ASN A 119 -16.20 5.73 -6.02
CA ASN A 119 -17.13 6.25 -7.02
C ASN A 119 -16.45 7.16 -8.05
N LYS A 120 -15.47 7.98 -7.64
CA LYS A 120 -14.70 8.83 -8.56
C LYS A 120 -13.81 8.04 -9.53
N ARG A 121 -13.31 6.87 -9.11
CA ARG A 121 -12.40 6.03 -9.92
C ARG A 121 -13.10 4.96 -10.74
N LEU A 122 -14.24 4.45 -10.27
CA LEU A 122 -15.01 3.42 -10.99
C LEU A 122 -15.94 3.99 -12.06
N LYS A 123 -16.37 5.25 -11.95
CA LYS A 123 -17.20 5.93 -12.97
C LYS A 123 -16.41 6.49 -14.16
N LYS A 124 -15.06 6.40 -14.14
CA LYS A 124 -14.18 6.90 -15.20
C LYS A 124 -13.80 5.83 -16.25
N ASN A 125 -14.39 4.64 -16.18
CA ASN A 125 -14.23 3.56 -17.16
C ASN A 125 -15.51 3.37 -17.97
#